data_AF-A0A812XAT5-F1
#
_entry.id   AF-A0A812XAT5-F1
#
_cell.length_a   1.000
_cell.length_b   1.000
_cell.length_c   1.000
_cell.angle_alpha   90.00
_cell.angle_beta   90.00
_cell.angle_gamma   90.00
#
_symmetry.space_group_name_H-M   'P 1'
#
loop_
_entity.id
_entity.type
_entity.pdbx_description
1 polymer ?
#
loop_
_entity_poly.entity_id
_entity_poly.type
_entity_poly.pdbx_seq_one_letter_code
_entity_poly.pdbx_strand_id
1 'polypeptide(L)'
;MARRALKPVERMQEAFDEVFLRPWRFPVHVQRLHGLAEAERRRRASVVDQSAIAHGQRSLLEARKVVYAIVSRDSPHLQVCVTKVSCAQDFLERAARELRATARGGSFTQSSKHRYGAAKTGLAFQAPEGLLLYALESLESAELPYHRLAQQRLHHWAKLLQGVTTENGGDQRT
;
A
#
# COMPACT_ATOMS: atom_id res chain seq x y z
N MET A 1 21.44 -19.29 -3.84
CA MET A 1 20.01 -19.63 -3.65
C MET A 1 19.12 -18.38 -3.53
N ALA A 2 19.07 -17.49 -4.54
CA ALA A 2 18.33 -16.21 -4.45
C ALA A 2 17.18 -16.01 -5.46
N ARG A 3 17.01 -16.92 -6.45
CA ARG A 3 16.08 -16.73 -7.58
C ARG A 3 14.61 -17.08 -7.31
N ARG A 4 14.28 -17.70 -6.18
CA ARG A 4 12.92 -18.23 -5.93
C ARG A 4 12.00 -17.23 -5.21
N ALA A 5 12.57 -16.30 -4.45
CA ALA A 5 11.82 -15.28 -3.68
C ALA A 5 11.48 -14.01 -4.48
N LEU A 6 12.06 -13.81 -5.67
CA LEU A 6 11.79 -12.63 -6.51
C LEU A 6 10.47 -12.72 -7.26
N LYS A 7 10.03 -13.94 -7.64
CA LYS A 7 8.82 -14.16 -8.45
C LYS A 7 7.53 -13.55 -7.86
N PRO A 8 7.26 -13.67 -6.54
CA PRO A 8 6.04 -13.08 -5.97
C PRO A 8 6.04 -11.54 -6.05
N VAL A 9 7.19 -10.92 -5.85
CA VAL A 9 7.31 -9.45 -5.85
C VAL A 9 7.30 -8.89 -7.27
N GLU A 10 7.93 -9.58 -8.21
CA GLU A 10 7.85 -9.25 -9.64
C GLU A 10 6.39 -9.30 -10.12
N ARG A 11 5.62 -10.32 -9.72
CA ARG A 11 4.17 -10.38 -9.99
C ARG A 11 3.38 -9.23 -9.35
N MET A 12 3.80 -8.74 -8.18
CA MET A 12 3.17 -7.56 -7.57
C MET A 12 3.48 -6.29 -8.36
N GLN A 13 4.70 -6.16 -8.90
CA GLN A 13 5.07 -5.06 -9.80
C GLN A 13 4.25 -5.13 -11.09
N GLU A 14 4.15 -6.29 -11.72
CA GLU A 14 3.31 -6.50 -12.91
C GLU A 14 1.84 -6.12 -12.64
N ALA A 15 1.29 -6.54 -11.50
CA ALA A 15 -0.07 -6.17 -11.11
C ALA A 15 -0.23 -4.66 -10.88
N PHE A 16 0.76 -4.01 -10.27
CA PHE A 16 0.77 -2.57 -10.10
C PHE A 16 0.79 -1.83 -11.46
N ASP A 17 1.66 -2.26 -12.37
CA ASP A 17 1.73 -1.70 -13.72
C ASP A 17 0.43 -1.93 -14.50
N GLU A 18 -0.22 -3.07 -14.30
CA GLU A 18 -1.51 -3.36 -14.91
C GLU A 18 -2.62 -2.47 -14.36
N VAL A 19 -2.67 -2.20 -13.04
CA VAL A 19 -3.62 -1.22 -12.47
C VAL A 19 -3.40 0.15 -13.08
N PHE A 20 -2.15 0.56 -13.28
CA PHE A 20 -1.81 1.84 -13.91
C PHE A 20 -2.32 1.96 -15.34
N LEU A 21 -2.16 0.91 -16.15
CA LEU A 21 -2.56 0.94 -17.56
C LEU A 21 -4.05 0.68 -17.76
N ARG A 22 -4.63 -0.19 -16.94
CA ARG A 22 -5.97 -0.76 -17.15
C ARG A 22 -6.73 -0.86 -15.83
N PRO A 23 -6.96 0.25 -15.12
CA PRO A 23 -7.60 0.23 -13.81
C PRO A 23 -8.98 -0.45 -13.85
N TRP A 24 -9.74 -0.29 -14.94
CA TRP A 24 -11.07 -0.88 -15.13
C TRP A 24 -11.12 -2.42 -15.07
N ARG A 25 -9.98 -3.11 -15.19
CA ARG A 25 -9.90 -4.58 -15.03
C ARG A 25 -9.91 -5.03 -13.57
N PHE A 26 -9.72 -4.11 -12.64
CA PHE A 26 -9.66 -4.40 -11.21
C PHE A 26 -10.99 -4.06 -10.52
N PRO A 27 -11.26 -4.60 -9.32
CA PRO A 27 -12.45 -4.25 -8.57
C PRO A 27 -12.56 -2.76 -8.24
N VAL A 28 -13.79 -2.29 -8.00
CA VAL A 28 -14.13 -0.86 -7.84
C VAL A 28 -13.28 -0.17 -6.77
N HIS A 29 -12.96 -0.83 -5.66
CA HIS A 29 -12.12 -0.24 -4.61
C HIS A 29 -10.69 0.03 -5.08
N VAL A 30 -10.12 -0.83 -5.93
CA VAL A 30 -8.80 -0.64 -6.54
C VAL A 30 -8.85 0.50 -7.57
N GLN A 31 -9.92 0.59 -8.36
CA GLN A 31 -10.12 1.69 -9.31
C GLN A 31 -10.18 3.04 -8.59
N ARG A 32 -10.95 3.13 -7.51
CA ARG A 32 -11.07 4.34 -6.68
C ARG A 32 -9.74 4.71 -6.03
N LEU A 33 -9.03 3.73 -5.49
CA LEU A 33 -7.67 3.92 -4.96
C LEU A 33 -6.74 4.53 -6.02
N HIS A 34 -6.76 3.96 -7.23
CA HIS A 34 -5.94 4.44 -8.35
C HIS A 34 -6.28 5.90 -8.70
N GLY A 35 -7.56 6.22 -8.89
CA GLY A 35 -8.00 7.58 -9.21
C GLY A 35 -7.61 8.61 -8.14
N LEU A 36 -7.76 8.27 -6.86
CA LEU A 36 -7.31 9.12 -5.74
C LEU A 36 -5.79 9.30 -5.73
N ALA A 37 -5.04 8.23 -5.97
CA ALA A 37 -3.58 8.27 -6.07
C ALA A 37 -3.11 9.21 -7.18
N GLU A 38 -3.68 9.12 -8.38
CA GLU A 38 -3.33 10.00 -9.49
C GLU A 38 -3.67 11.47 -9.23
N ALA A 39 -4.84 11.73 -8.65
CA ALA A 39 -5.25 13.09 -8.29
C ALA A 39 -4.28 13.73 -7.29
N GLU A 40 -3.92 13.01 -6.22
CA GLU A 40 -3.01 13.52 -5.19
C GLU A 40 -1.57 13.65 -5.69
N ARG A 41 -1.07 12.70 -6.49
CA ARG A 41 0.27 12.82 -7.10
C ARG A 41 0.38 14.06 -7.97
N ARG A 42 -0.62 14.33 -8.81
CA ARG A 42 -0.66 15.56 -9.64
C ARG A 42 -0.62 16.83 -8.80
N ARG A 43 -1.41 16.89 -7.71
CA ARG A 43 -1.41 18.04 -6.79
C ARG A 43 -0.07 18.27 -6.11
N ARG A 44 0.70 17.21 -5.87
CA ARG A 44 1.93 17.23 -5.08
C ARG A 44 3.21 17.34 -5.92
N ALA A 45 3.11 17.17 -7.24
CA ALA A 45 4.25 17.16 -8.15
C ALA A 45 5.11 18.44 -8.10
N SER A 46 4.56 19.57 -7.64
CA SER A 46 5.32 20.82 -7.48
C SER A 46 6.23 20.87 -6.25
N VAL A 47 6.07 19.96 -5.29
CA VAL A 47 6.79 19.98 -4.00
C VAL A 47 7.62 18.72 -3.79
N VAL A 48 7.19 17.60 -4.39
CA VAL A 48 7.79 16.29 -4.17
C VAL A 48 7.85 15.53 -5.50
N ASP A 49 9.01 14.96 -5.77
CA ASP A 49 9.24 14.21 -7.01
C ASP A 49 8.44 12.91 -7.02
N GLN A 50 7.48 12.82 -7.95
CA GLN A 50 6.64 11.64 -8.14
C GLN A 50 7.15 10.72 -9.27
N SER A 51 8.25 11.05 -9.95
CA SER A 51 8.75 10.32 -11.12
C SER A 51 9.05 8.84 -10.86
N ALA A 52 9.45 8.50 -9.63
CA ALA A 52 9.68 7.12 -9.19
C ALA A 52 8.40 6.26 -9.16
N ILE A 53 7.22 6.88 -9.22
CA ILE A 53 5.91 6.21 -9.19
C ILE A 53 5.18 6.48 -10.51
N ALA A 54 5.54 5.70 -11.53
CA ALA A 54 4.97 5.80 -12.87
C ALA A 54 4.93 4.43 -13.55
N HIS A 55 4.11 4.30 -14.58
CA HIS A 55 4.08 3.09 -15.40
C HIS A 55 5.45 2.80 -16.02
N GLY A 56 5.86 1.53 -16.00
CA GLY A 56 7.13 1.08 -16.57
C GLY A 56 8.34 1.40 -15.68
N GLN A 57 8.12 2.07 -14.55
CA GLN A 57 9.12 2.21 -13.50
C GLN A 57 8.99 1.06 -12.51
N ARG A 58 10.11 0.68 -11.89
CA ARG A 58 10.17 -0.36 -10.86
C ARG A 58 9.70 0.18 -9.50
N SER A 59 8.54 0.84 -9.47
CA SER A 59 8.05 1.60 -8.32
C SER A 59 7.93 0.81 -7.03
N LEU A 60 7.55 -0.48 -7.09
CA LEU A 60 7.48 -1.30 -5.88
C LEU A 60 8.84 -1.82 -5.44
N LEU A 61 9.75 -2.03 -6.39
CA LEU A 61 11.04 -2.70 -6.19
C LEU A 61 12.16 -1.72 -5.82
N GLU A 62 12.11 -0.50 -6.36
CA GLU A 62 13.22 0.46 -6.33
C GLU A 62 12.86 1.80 -5.70
N ALA A 63 11.60 2.27 -5.80
CA ALA A 63 11.25 3.56 -5.21
C ALA A 63 11.39 3.52 -3.68
N ARG A 64 12.03 4.54 -3.12
CA ARG A 64 12.31 4.69 -1.69
C ARG A 64 11.56 5.88 -1.13
N LYS A 65 11.40 5.94 0.20
CA LYS A 65 10.66 7.01 0.88
C LYS A 65 9.23 7.10 0.33
N VAL A 66 8.48 6.01 0.38
CA VAL A 66 7.17 5.89 -0.28
C VAL A 66 6.07 5.71 0.76
N VAL A 67 4.90 6.31 0.49
CA VAL A 67 3.63 5.88 1.07
C VAL A 67 3.00 4.88 0.10
N TYR A 68 2.64 3.70 0.60
CA TYR A 68 2.03 2.65 -0.21
C TYR A 68 0.87 2.00 0.53
N ALA A 69 -0.05 1.38 -0.21
CA ALA A 69 -1.11 0.57 0.34
C ALA A 69 -0.86 -0.93 0.09
N ILE A 70 -1.21 -1.74 1.08
CA ILE A 70 -1.45 -3.17 0.93
C ILE A 70 -2.96 -3.31 0.77
N VAL A 71 -3.41 -3.88 -0.33
CA VAL A 71 -4.83 -3.93 -0.70
C VAL A 71 -5.23 -5.38 -0.92
N SER A 72 -6.38 -5.78 -0.36
CA SER A 72 -6.97 -7.07 -0.73
C SER A 72 -7.51 -6.97 -2.16
N ARG A 73 -7.25 -7.99 -2.98
CA ARG A 73 -7.82 -8.06 -4.32
C ARG A 73 -9.34 -8.26 -4.28
N ASP A 74 -9.83 -9.01 -3.31
CA ASP A 74 -11.22 -9.49 -3.29
C ASP A 74 -12.14 -8.70 -2.34
N SER A 75 -11.58 -7.82 -1.51
CA SER A 75 -12.35 -7.04 -0.53
C SER A 75 -11.85 -5.60 -0.47
N PRO A 76 -12.70 -4.62 -0.06
CA PRO A 76 -12.30 -3.22 0.02
C PRO A 76 -11.34 -2.93 1.19
N HIS A 77 -10.79 -3.96 1.84
CA HIS A 77 -9.84 -3.81 2.93
C HIS A 77 -8.46 -3.40 2.41
N LEU A 78 -7.90 -2.37 3.04
CA LEU A 78 -6.55 -1.89 2.76
C LEU A 78 -5.82 -1.48 4.04
N GLN A 79 -4.50 -1.47 3.97
CA GLN A 79 -3.61 -0.96 4.99
C GLN A 79 -2.63 0.03 4.37
N VAL A 80 -2.54 1.24 4.92
CA VAL A 80 -1.57 2.24 4.48
C VAL A 80 -0.29 2.12 5.27
N CYS A 81 0.84 2.15 4.55
CA CYS A 81 2.18 2.03 5.08
C CYS A 81 3.05 3.19 4.58
N VAL A 82 4.07 3.53 5.34
CA VAL A 82 5.13 4.46 4.93
C VAL A 82 6.48 3.82 5.22
N THR A 83 7.42 3.94 4.30
CA THR A 83 8.73 3.29 4.42
C THR A 83 9.86 4.10 3.78
N LYS A 84 11.09 3.91 4.28
CA LYS A 84 12.32 4.49 3.72
C LYS A 84 12.99 3.57 2.68
N VAL A 85 12.61 2.30 2.64
CA VAL A 85 13.11 1.31 1.68
C VAL A 85 12.06 1.07 0.60
N SER A 86 12.27 0.11 -0.29
CA SER A 86 11.26 -0.22 -1.30
C SER A 86 10.01 -0.86 -0.68
N CYS A 87 8.86 -0.67 -1.34
CA CYS A 87 7.58 -1.23 -0.89
C CYS A 87 7.68 -2.76 -0.76
N ALA A 88 8.32 -3.39 -1.74
CA ALA A 88 8.62 -4.81 -1.76
C ALA A 88 9.41 -5.28 -0.52
N GLN A 89 10.52 -4.60 -0.21
CA GLN A 89 11.36 -4.96 0.93
C GLN A 89 10.58 -4.80 2.24
N ASP A 90 9.90 -3.66 2.42
CA ASP A 90 9.12 -3.37 3.62
C ASP A 90 8.01 -4.41 3.83
N PHE A 91 7.31 -4.79 2.76
CA PHE A 91 6.27 -5.81 2.79
C PHE A 91 6.82 -7.20 3.17
N LEU A 92 7.93 -7.64 2.56
CA LEU A 92 8.54 -8.94 2.89
C LEU A 92 9.02 -9.00 4.34
N GLU A 93 9.61 -7.91 4.85
CA GLU A 93 10.02 -7.83 6.25
C GLU A 93 8.82 -7.93 7.20
N ARG A 94 7.69 -7.29 6.87
CA ARG A 94 6.44 -7.39 7.64
C ARG A 94 5.88 -8.80 7.61
N ALA A 95 5.74 -9.39 6.42
CA ALA A 95 5.23 -10.74 6.26
C ALA A 95 6.08 -11.76 7.05
N ALA A 96 7.41 -11.63 7.00
CA ALA A 96 8.30 -12.50 7.77
C ALA A 96 8.17 -12.31 9.30
N ARG A 97 7.93 -11.08 9.78
CA ARG A 97 7.67 -10.81 11.21
C ARG A 97 6.36 -11.44 11.68
N GLU A 98 5.30 -11.30 10.90
CA GLU A 98 3.99 -11.88 11.19
C GLU A 98 4.05 -13.42 11.24
N LEU A 99 4.67 -14.06 10.25
CA LEU A 99 4.86 -15.52 10.22
C LEU A 99 5.65 -16.05 11.43
N ARG A 100 6.65 -15.29 11.91
CA ARG A 100 7.41 -15.66 13.10
C ARG A 100 6.60 -15.50 14.38
N ALA A 101 5.70 -14.51 14.44
CA ALA A 101 4.84 -14.30 15.60
C ALA A 101 3.82 -15.44 15.75
N THR A 102 3.21 -15.87 14.65
CA THR A 102 2.27 -17.01 14.63
C THR A 102 2.96 -18.33 14.95
N ALA A 103 4.16 -18.57 14.42
CA ALA A 103 4.93 -19.80 14.66
C ALA A 103 5.38 -19.97 16.12
N ARG A 104 5.48 -18.87 16.90
CA ARG A 104 5.90 -18.88 18.30
C ARG A 104 4.75 -19.08 19.29
N GLY A 105 3.55 -19.43 18.82
CA GLY A 105 2.39 -19.67 19.69
C GLY A 105 1.89 -18.41 20.41
N GLY A 106 2.24 -17.23 19.92
CA GLY A 106 1.78 -15.97 20.47
C GLY A 106 0.27 -15.82 20.27
N SER A 107 -0.51 -16.07 21.32
CA SER A 107 -1.89 -15.61 21.41
C SER A 107 -1.91 -14.09 21.23
N PHE A 108 -2.79 -13.63 20.35
CA PHE A 108 -2.91 -12.24 19.89
C PHE A 108 -3.45 -11.35 21.03
N THR A 109 -2.65 -11.08 22.06
CA THR A 109 -2.98 -10.03 23.01
C THR A 109 -2.75 -8.71 22.29
N GLN A 110 -3.87 -8.10 21.89
CA GLN A 110 -3.98 -6.70 21.52
C GLN A 110 -3.34 -5.83 22.61
N SER A 111 -2.01 -5.60 22.55
CA SER A 111 -1.40 -4.54 23.34
C SER A 111 -1.68 -3.22 22.62
N SER A 112 -2.90 -2.75 22.88
CA SER A 112 -3.26 -1.35 22.75
C SER A 112 -2.18 -0.52 23.45
N LYS A 113 -1.44 0.29 22.69
CA LYS A 113 -1.01 1.64 23.12
C LYS A 113 -0.20 2.43 22.09
N HIS A 114 0.38 1.83 21.04
CA HIS A 114 1.11 2.64 20.05
C HIS A 114 1.07 2.01 18.65
N ARG A 115 0.12 2.47 17.82
CA ARG A 115 0.31 2.80 16.40
C ARG A 115 -1.04 3.08 15.75
N TYR A 116 -1.31 4.35 15.45
CA TYR A 116 -2.31 4.73 14.45
C TYR A 116 -2.03 3.91 13.17
N GLY A 117 -2.99 3.08 12.75
CA GLY A 117 -2.99 2.42 11.44
C GLY A 117 -2.51 0.96 11.35
N ALA A 118 -2.12 0.29 12.43
CA ALA A 118 -1.70 -1.11 12.37
C ALA A 118 -2.89 -2.08 12.47
N ALA A 119 -3.24 -2.69 11.34
CA ALA A 119 -4.00 -3.93 11.15
C ALA A 119 -5.21 -4.17 12.10
N LYS A 120 -6.36 -3.58 11.76
CA LYS A 120 -7.67 -4.11 12.23
C LYS A 120 -8.23 -5.22 11.31
N THR A 121 -7.59 -5.48 10.18
CA THR A 121 -8.07 -6.42 9.17
C THR A 121 -6.95 -7.40 8.83
N GLY A 122 -7.28 -8.69 8.79
CA GLY A 122 -6.35 -9.81 8.62
C GLY A 122 -5.66 -9.92 7.27
N LEU A 123 -5.27 -8.80 6.65
CA LEU A 123 -4.54 -8.77 5.37
C LEU A 123 -3.18 -9.49 5.46
N ALA A 124 -2.57 -9.53 6.65
CA ALA A 124 -1.35 -10.30 6.91
C ALA A 124 -1.54 -11.83 6.77
N PHE A 125 -2.78 -12.32 6.79
CA PHE A 125 -3.11 -13.75 6.66
C PHE A 125 -3.54 -14.12 5.24
N GLN A 126 -3.71 -13.15 4.33
CA GLN A 126 -3.97 -13.45 2.93
C GLN A 126 -2.68 -13.90 2.26
N ALA A 127 -2.78 -14.94 1.43
CA ALA A 127 -1.68 -15.36 0.59
C ALA A 127 -1.26 -14.19 -0.33
N PRO A 128 0.03 -14.04 -0.67
CA PRO A 128 0.52 -12.95 -1.52
C PRO A 128 -0.26 -12.76 -2.82
N GLU A 129 -0.85 -13.84 -3.33
CA GLU A 129 -1.69 -13.88 -4.53
C GLU A 129 -3.01 -13.11 -4.37
N GLY A 130 -3.57 -13.05 -3.15
CA GLY A 130 -4.79 -12.30 -2.81
C GLY A 130 -4.53 -10.84 -2.49
N LEU A 131 -3.27 -10.40 -2.53
CA LEU A 131 -2.85 -9.05 -2.19
C LEU A 131 -2.35 -8.28 -3.42
N LEU A 132 -2.42 -6.96 -3.30
CA LEU A 132 -1.82 -6.02 -4.23
C LEU A 132 -1.08 -4.94 -3.43
N LEU A 133 0.14 -4.61 -3.86
CA LEU A 133 0.87 -3.46 -3.35
C LEU A 133 0.65 -2.30 -4.31
N TYR A 134 0.31 -1.13 -3.76
CA TYR A 134 0.05 0.05 -4.56
C TYR A 134 0.85 1.24 -4.02
N ALA A 135 1.86 1.69 -4.76
CA ALA A 135 2.61 2.89 -4.43
C ALA A 135 1.73 4.14 -4.63
N LEU A 136 1.44 4.84 -3.54
CA LEU A 136 0.51 5.98 -3.52
C LEU A 136 1.23 7.28 -3.86
N GLU A 137 2.30 7.58 -3.13
CA GLU A 137 3.00 8.84 -3.18
C GLU A 137 4.48 8.64 -2.84
N SER A 138 5.36 9.27 -3.62
CA SER A 138 6.78 9.40 -3.30
C SER A 138 6.93 10.55 -2.30
N LEU A 139 7.84 10.40 -1.34
CA LEU A 139 8.22 11.43 -0.38
C LEU A 139 9.64 11.95 -0.66
N GLU A 140 10.16 11.73 -1.86
CA GLU A 140 11.47 12.24 -2.28
C GLU A 140 11.37 13.75 -2.59
N SER A 141 12.00 14.56 -1.75
CA SER A 141 11.99 16.01 -1.86
C SER A 141 13.36 16.56 -1.51
N ALA A 142 13.85 17.49 -2.33
CA ALA A 142 15.09 18.23 -2.06
C ALA A 142 14.91 19.25 -0.92
N GLU A 143 13.69 19.74 -0.72
CA GLU A 143 13.37 20.82 0.20
C GLU A 143 12.90 20.32 1.56
N LEU A 144 12.15 19.20 1.57
CA LEU A 144 11.45 18.73 2.76
C LEU A 144 12.06 17.43 3.32
N PRO A 145 12.53 17.42 4.58
CA PRO A 145 13.05 16.21 5.20
C PRO A 145 11.98 15.11 5.36
N TYR A 146 12.34 13.86 5.04
CA TYR A 146 11.44 12.70 5.14
C TYR A 146 10.71 12.58 6.48
N HIS A 147 11.39 12.81 7.61
CA HIS A 147 10.80 12.62 8.94
C HIS A 147 9.66 13.61 9.22
N ARG A 148 9.66 14.78 8.57
CA ARG A 148 8.55 15.76 8.65
C ARG A 148 7.36 15.35 7.78
N LEU A 149 7.63 14.75 6.62
CA LEU A 149 6.59 14.32 5.68
C LEU A 149 5.91 13.01 6.09
N ALA A 150 6.69 12.01 6.50
CA ALA A 150 6.25 10.62 6.54
C ALA A 150 5.00 10.40 7.39
N GLN A 151 4.98 10.90 8.62
CA GLN A 151 3.82 10.72 9.51
C GLN A 151 2.62 11.54 9.05
N GLN A 152 2.82 12.78 8.63
CA GLN A 152 1.73 13.62 8.14
C GLN A 152 1.07 13.02 6.90
N ARG A 153 1.87 12.53 5.95
CA ARG A 153 1.36 11.91 4.72
C ARG A 153 0.72 10.56 5.00
N LEU A 154 1.25 9.76 5.92
CA LEU A 154 0.59 8.52 6.36
C LEU A 154 -0.82 8.80 6.90
N HIS A 155 -0.97 9.80 7.78
CA HIS A 155 -2.27 10.17 8.34
C HIS A 155 -3.23 10.73 7.28
N HIS A 156 -2.72 11.57 6.37
CA HIS A 156 -3.48 12.10 5.24
C HIS A 156 -4.05 10.96 4.39
N TRP A 157 -3.21 10.02 3.96
CA TRP A 157 -3.62 8.87 3.16
C TRP A 157 -4.59 7.96 3.91
N ALA A 158 -4.33 7.70 5.20
CA ALA A 158 -5.24 6.92 6.03
C ALA A 158 -6.64 7.54 6.11
N LYS A 159 -6.74 8.88 6.21
CA LYS A 159 -8.03 9.59 6.19
C LYS A 159 -8.67 9.58 4.81
N LEU A 160 -7.90 9.86 3.76
CA LEU A 160 -8.40 9.91 2.38
C LEU A 160 -8.98 8.58 1.93
N LEU A 161 -8.37 7.47 2.35
CA LEU A 161 -8.77 6.12 1.93
C LEU A 161 -9.86 5.48 2.80
N GLN A 162 -10.32 6.14 3.87
CA GLN A 162 -11.48 5.66 4.63
C GLN A 162 -12.72 5.48 3.73
N GLY A 163 -12.98 6.44 2.83
CA GLY A 163 -14.11 6.38 1.89
C GLY A 163 -14.03 5.24 0.86
N VAL A 164 -12.85 4.66 0.63
CA VAL A 164 -12.67 3.48 -0.24
C VAL A 164 -13.11 2.20 0.46
N THR A 165 -13.06 2.17 1.79
CA THR A 165 -13.32 0.97 2.61
C THR A 165 -14.79 0.80 3.02
N THR A 166 -15.64 1.84 2.89
CA THR A 166 -16.95 1.92 3.56
C THR A 166 -18.19 1.64 2.72
N GLU A 167 -18.09 1.11 1.49
CA GLU A 167 -19.28 0.82 0.68
C GLU A 167 -19.69 -0.67 0.69
N ASN A 168 -20.65 -0.98 1.57
CA ASN A 168 -21.73 -1.93 1.33
C ASN A 168 -22.91 -1.57 2.27
N GLY A 169 -24.01 -1.06 1.70
CA GLY A 169 -25.29 -0.92 2.42
C GLY A 169 -26.02 0.38 2.14
N GLY A 170 -26.60 0.55 0.95
CA GLY A 170 -27.45 1.72 0.71
C GLY A 170 -27.94 1.97 -0.70
N ASP A 171 -28.24 0.93 -1.48
CA ASP A 171 -29.10 1.07 -2.67
C ASP A 171 -30.22 0.03 -2.60
N GLN A 172 -31.18 0.30 -1.73
CA GLN A 172 -32.56 -0.15 -1.88
C GLN A 172 -33.44 1.10 -1.96
N ARG A 173 -33.55 1.66 -3.17
CA ARG A 173 -34.66 2.53 -3.56
C ARG A 173 -34.98 2.33 -5.03
N THR A 174 -35.86 1.38 -5.29
CA THR A 174 -36.88 1.44 -6.34
C THR A 174 -38.10 0.71 -5.82
#